data_AF-A0AAN6UUB1-F1
#
_entry.id   AF-A0AAN6UUB1-F1
#
_cell.length_a   1.000
_cell.length_b   1.000
_cell.length_c   1.000
_cell.angle_alpha   90.00
_cell.angle_beta   90.00
_cell.angle_gamma   90.00
#
_symmetry.space_group_name_H-M   'P 1'
#
loop_
_entity.id
_entity.type
_entity.pdbx_description
1 polymer ?
#
loop_
_entity_poly.entity_id
_entity_poly.type
_entity_poly.pdbx_seq_one_letter_code
_entity_poly.pdbx_strand_id
1 'polypeptide(L)'
;MAPKSSSKKQSASCCSCGIGGWLKFLAILLGVLTPVFYFLEQNLDRFYIFSPGQLHEIAKRGIEAHGDDTHAIVKHIVDELSGQATLTSYINRDEEWVFNNAGGAMGAMYIIHASITEYLIIFGTAVGTEGHTGRHTADDYFNILTGTQTAYVPGTYAPEVYPPGTVHHLRRGVVKQYKMDGSCFALEYARGWIPPMLFFGFADGLSSTLDFPTLWRTTWLTGKEMLGNLARGKF
;
A
#
# COMPACT_ATOMS: atom_id res chain seq x y z
N MET A 1 19.23 27.39 79.91
CA MET A 1 18.44 26.27 79.36
C MET A 1 17.86 26.72 78.03
N ALA A 2 18.46 26.28 76.92
CA ALA A 2 18.08 26.65 75.55
C ALA A 2 17.08 25.63 74.96
N PRO A 3 16.29 26.00 73.93
CA PRO A 3 15.05 25.30 73.58
C PRO A 3 15.30 24.05 72.72
N LYS A 4 14.47 23.01 72.90
CA LYS A 4 14.46 21.83 72.03
C LYS A 4 13.74 22.18 70.72
N SER A 5 14.48 22.21 69.61
CA SER A 5 13.91 22.33 68.26
C SER A 5 13.29 21.01 67.80
N SER A 6 12.01 21.07 67.44
CA SER A 6 11.29 20.10 66.62
C SER A 6 11.99 19.91 65.27
N SER A 7 12.25 18.66 64.86
CA SER A 7 12.49 18.33 63.45
C SER A 7 11.53 17.22 63.02
N LYS A 8 10.44 17.62 62.36
CA LYS A 8 9.68 16.74 61.46
C LYS A 8 10.49 16.60 60.18
N LYS A 9 10.97 15.39 59.86
CA LYS A 9 11.44 15.10 58.49
C LYS A 9 10.24 14.69 57.64
N GLN A 10 9.99 15.53 56.64
CA GLN A 10 9.06 15.31 55.54
C GLN A 10 9.47 14.12 54.67
N SER A 11 8.45 13.57 54.04
CA SER A 11 8.46 12.60 52.94
C SER A 11 9.44 12.90 51.82
N ALA A 12 10.01 11.86 51.23
CA ALA A 12 10.28 11.80 49.80
C ALA A 12 10.04 10.38 49.29
N SER A 13 8.77 10.11 48.96
CA SER A 13 8.45 9.16 47.90
C SER A 13 9.03 9.75 46.61
N CYS A 14 9.96 9.03 45.98
CA CYS A 14 10.33 9.28 44.60
C CYS A 14 10.41 7.92 43.91
N CYS A 15 9.38 7.65 43.12
CA CYS A 15 9.31 6.57 42.16
C CYS A 15 10.53 6.59 41.24
N SER A 16 11.51 5.73 41.52
CA SER A 16 12.58 5.39 40.59
C SER A 16 12.14 4.28 39.63
N CYS A 17 11.01 4.46 38.93
CA CYS A 17 10.81 3.79 37.64
C CYS A 17 11.66 4.51 36.58
N GLY A 18 12.97 4.55 36.83
CA GLY A 18 13.93 5.36 36.09
C GLY A 18 14.31 4.66 34.79
N ILE A 19 14.29 5.42 33.70
CA ILE A 19 14.99 5.28 32.41
C ILE A 19 15.70 3.94 32.13
N GLY A 20 16.55 3.40 33.00
CA GLY A 20 17.16 2.08 32.87
C GLY A 20 16.16 0.90 32.79
N GLY A 21 15.01 0.96 33.47
CA GLY A 21 13.95 -0.06 33.30
C GLY A 21 13.30 0.00 31.92
N TRP A 22 13.04 1.21 31.43
CA TRP A 22 12.51 1.46 30.10
C TRP A 22 13.49 1.06 28.98
N LEU A 23 14.78 1.39 29.13
CA LEU A 23 15.83 1.00 28.20
C LEU A 23 16.00 -0.53 28.14
N LYS A 24 15.92 -1.22 29.28
CA LYS A 24 15.93 -2.69 29.32
C LYS A 24 14.71 -3.28 28.61
N PHE A 25 13.51 -2.73 28.86
CA PHE A 25 12.31 -3.16 28.17
C PHE A 25 12.42 -2.96 26.65
N LEU A 26 12.88 -1.78 26.20
CA LEU A 26 13.09 -1.48 24.79
C LEU A 26 14.12 -2.43 24.15
N ALA A 27 15.24 -2.70 24.84
CA ALA A 27 16.27 -3.61 24.35
C ALA A 27 15.75 -5.04 24.23
N ILE A 28 14.95 -5.52 25.18
CA ILE A 28 14.31 -6.85 25.11
C ILE A 28 13.28 -6.87 23.98
N LEU A 29 12.44 -5.84 23.87
CA LEU A 29 11.43 -5.72 22.84
C LEU A 29 12.05 -5.75 21.44
N LEU A 30 13.09 -4.95 21.20
CA LEU A 30 13.84 -4.97 19.94
C LEU A 30 14.55 -6.31 19.73
N GLY A 31 15.16 -6.87 20.77
CA GLY A 31 15.83 -8.18 20.72
C GLY A 31 14.91 -9.34 20.33
N VAL A 32 13.60 -9.24 20.60
CA VAL A 32 12.59 -10.23 20.19
C VAL A 32 11.94 -9.86 18.86
N LEU A 33 11.53 -8.61 18.68
CA LEU A 33 10.82 -8.17 17.48
C LEU A 33 11.70 -8.19 16.23
N THR A 34 12.98 -7.86 16.34
CA THR A 34 13.88 -7.82 15.16
C THR A 34 14.08 -9.21 14.55
N PRO A 35 14.41 -10.28 15.30
CA PRO A 35 14.48 -11.63 14.74
C PRO A 35 13.14 -12.11 14.15
N VAL A 36 12.02 -11.83 14.82
CA VAL A 36 10.68 -12.21 14.32
C VAL A 36 10.39 -11.50 13.01
N PHE A 37 10.63 -10.18 12.95
CA PHE A 37 10.46 -9.40 11.73
C PHE A 37 11.35 -9.92 10.60
N TYR A 38 12.63 -10.18 10.88
CA TYR A 38 13.56 -10.70 9.88
C TYR A 38 13.15 -12.10 9.38
N PHE A 39 12.65 -12.95 10.26
CA PHE A 39 12.09 -14.25 9.89
C PHE A 39 10.86 -14.11 8.99
N LEU A 40 9.92 -13.23 9.32
CA LEU A 40 8.73 -12.96 8.50
C LEU A 40 9.12 -12.37 7.14
N GLU A 41 10.04 -11.40 7.14
CA GLU A 41 10.60 -10.75 5.96
C GLU A 41 11.20 -11.77 4.98
N GLN A 42 12.02 -12.71 5.47
CA GLN A 42 12.61 -13.77 4.65
C GLN A 42 11.59 -14.77 4.09
N ASN A 43 10.39 -14.83 4.67
CA ASN A 43 9.34 -15.77 4.29
C ASN A 43 8.11 -15.07 3.70
N LEU A 44 8.24 -13.82 3.27
CA LEU A 44 7.13 -13.01 2.75
C LEU A 44 6.40 -13.71 1.59
N ASP A 45 7.13 -14.42 0.72
CA ASP A 45 6.57 -15.15 -0.42
C ASP A 45 5.52 -16.19 -0.02
N ARG A 46 5.55 -16.71 1.22
CA ARG A 46 4.56 -17.68 1.70
C ARG A 46 3.20 -17.07 1.99
N PHE A 47 3.14 -15.76 2.17
CA PHE A 47 1.90 -15.05 2.44
C PHE A 47 1.21 -14.59 1.16
N TYR A 48 1.89 -14.69 0.00
CA TYR A 48 1.35 -14.20 -1.26
C TYR A 48 0.34 -15.17 -1.88
N ILE A 49 -0.82 -14.65 -2.30
CA ILE A 49 -1.84 -15.41 -3.03
C ILE A 49 -1.82 -15.10 -4.53
N PHE A 50 -1.21 -13.99 -4.95
CA PHE A 50 -1.06 -13.64 -6.35
C PHE A 50 0.38 -13.88 -6.83
N SER A 51 0.53 -14.10 -8.14
CA SER A 51 1.83 -14.06 -8.79
C SER A 51 1.87 -12.95 -9.85
N PRO A 52 2.96 -12.17 -9.96
CA PRO A 52 3.05 -11.10 -10.97
C PRO A 52 2.82 -11.61 -12.39
N GLY A 53 3.37 -12.79 -12.73
CA GLY A 53 3.19 -13.39 -14.05
C GLY A 53 1.74 -13.75 -14.35
N GLN A 54 1.02 -14.33 -13.38
CA GLN A 54 -0.40 -14.64 -13.55
C GLN A 54 -1.24 -13.39 -13.79
N LEU A 55 -1.03 -12.35 -12.97
CA LEU A 55 -1.78 -11.09 -13.11
C LEU A 55 -1.51 -10.41 -14.46
N HIS A 56 -0.25 -10.46 -14.92
CA HIS A 56 0.12 -9.94 -16.23
C HIS A 56 -0.60 -10.68 -17.37
N GLU A 57 -0.65 -12.01 -17.32
CA GLU A 57 -1.33 -12.81 -18.33
C GLU A 57 -2.85 -12.59 -18.33
N ILE A 58 -3.48 -12.44 -17.16
CA ILE A 58 -4.91 -12.09 -17.05
C ILE A 58 -5.16 -10.70 -17.66
N ALA A 59 -4.32 -9.71 -17.32
CA ALA A 59 -4.43 -8.36 -17.87
C ALA A 59 -4.31 -8.36 -19.41
N LYS A 60 -3.34 -9.09 -19.97
CA LYS A 60 -3.17 -9.22 -21.42
C LYS A 60 -4.37 -9.88 -22.10
N ARG A 61 -4.91 -10.97 -21.55
CA ARG A 61 -6.12 -11.60 -22.10
C ARG A 61 -7.32 -10.66 -22.08
N GLY A 62 -7.48 -9.86 -21.02
CA GLY A 62 -8.52 -8.84 -20.95
C GLY A 62 -8.38 -7.81 -22.07
N ILE A 63 -7.16 -7.30 -22.29
CA ILE A 63 -6.86 -6.35 -23.38
C ILE A 63 -7.13 -6.98 -24.75
N GLU A 64 -6.68 -8.22 -24.98
CA GLU A 64 -6.89 -8.94 -26.24
C GLU A 64 -8.39 -9.18 -26.53
N ALA A 65 -9.18 -9.47 -25.50
CA ALA A 65 -10.60 -9.75 -25.63
C ALA A 65 -11.47 -8.49 -25.79
N HIS A 66 -11.04 -7.35 -25.24
CA HIS A 66 -11.90 -6.16 -25.08
C HIS A 66 -11.33 -4.86 -25.68
N GLY A 67 -10.10 -4.88 -26.20
CA GLY A 67 -9.49 -3.74 -26.89
C GLY A 67 -9.37 -2.51 -25.99
N ASP A 68 -10.02 -1.41 -26.38
CA ASP A 68 -9.97 -0.13 -25.66
C ASP A 68 -11.09 0.04 -24.62
N ASP A 69 -11.97 -0.95 -24.42
CA ASP A 69 -13.03 -0.91 -23.41
C ASP A 69 -12.48 -1.23 -22.02
N THR A 70 -11.94 -0.21 -21.34
CA THR A 70 -11.38 -0.33 -19.98
C THR A 70 -12.33 -1.02 -19.01
N HIS A 71 -13.63 -0.73 -19.06
CA HIS A 71 -14.61 -1.31 -18.13
C HIS A 71 -14.77 -2.82 -18.38
N ALA A 72 -14.85 -3.24 -19.65
CA ALA A 72 -14.89 -4.66 -19.99
C ALA A 72 -13.59 -5.39 -19.60
N ILE A 73 -12.42 -4.77 -19.76
CA ILE A 73 -11.13 -5.34 -19.31
C ILE A 73 -11.12 -5.53 -17.79
N VAL A 74 -11.51 -4.51 -17.02
CA VAL A 74 -11.56 -4.59 -15.55
C VAL A 74 -12.52 -5.69 -15.10
N LYS A 75 -13.72 -5.75 -15.70
CA LYS A 75 -14.70 -6.80 -15.41
C LYS A 75 -14.13 -8.19 -15.70
N HIS A 76 -13.47 -8.37 -16.84
CA HIS A 76 -12.82 -9.63 -17.21
C HIS A 76 -11.79 -10.07 -16.15
N ILE A 77 -10.93 -9.16 -15.70
CA ILE A 77 -9.91 -9.44 -14.67
C ILE A 77 -10.59 -9.90 -13.36
N VAL A 78 -11.59 -9.15 -12.88
CA VAL A 78 -12.29 -9.48 -11.62
C VAL A 78 -13.04 -10.82 -11.72
N ASP A 79 -13.66 -11.11 -12.87
CA ASP A 79 -14.34 -12.40 -13.10
C ASP A 79 -13.34 -13.57 -13.16
N GLU A 80 -12.22 -13.43 -13.86
CA GLU A 80 -11.19 -14.48 -13.92
C GLU A 80 -10.56 -14.74 -12.55
N LEU A 81 -10.32 -13.70 -11.74
CA LEU A 81 -9.78 -13.86 -10.39
C LEU A 81 -10.80 -14.48 -9.44
N SER A 82 -12.06 -14.01 -9.46
CA SER A 82 -13.11 -14.52 -8.58
C SER A 82 -13.57 -15.93 -8.94
N GLY A 83 -13.37 -16.36 -10.20
CA GLY A 83 -13.64 -17.72 -10.67
C GLY A 83 -12.62 -18.76 -10.19
N GLN A 84 -11.45 -18.34 -9.68
CA GLN A 84 -10.45 -19.25 -9.13
C GLN A 84 -10.81 -19.66 -7.70
N ALA A 85 -10.97 -20.96 -7.46
CA ALA A 85 -11.39 -21.50 -6.15
C ALA A 85 -10.47 -21.08 -4.99
N THR A 86 -9.17 -20.87 -5.26
CA THR A 86 -8.17 -20.44 -4.26
C THR A 86 -8.24 -18.95 -3.95
N LEU A 87 -8.81 -18.13 -4.84
CA LEU A 87 -8.83 -16.67 -4.71
C LEU A 87 -10.22 -16.12 -4.37
N THR A 88 -11.29 -16.83 -4.73
CA THR A 88 -12.68 -16.35 -4.66
C THR A 88 -13.06 -15.69 -3.32
N SER A 89 -12.55 -16.20 -2.19
CA SER A 89 -12.83 -15.68 -0.85
C SER A 89 -12.08 -14.38 -0.48
N TYR A 90 -11.11 -13.99 -1.30
CA TYR A 90 -10.20 -12.86 -1.10
C TYR A 90 -10.38 -11.74 -2.13
N ILE A 91 -11.31 -11.91 -3.09
CA ILE A 91 -11.60 -10.93 -4.12
C ILE A 91 -12.85 -10.13 -3.74
N ASN A 92 -12.68 -8.81 -3.59
CA ASN A 92 -13.77 -7.87 -3.48
C ASN A 92 -14.38 -7.61 -4.87
N ARG A 93 -15.65 -7.96 -5.02
CA ARG A 93 -16.42 -7.81 -6.29
C ARG A 93 -17.28 -6.56 -6.31
N ASP A 94 -17.36 -5.86 -5.17
CA ASP A 94 -18.11 -4.62 -5.07
C ASP A 94 -17.23 -3.50 -5.66
N GLU A 95 -17.55 -3.09 -6.89
CA GLU A 95 -16.84 -2.05 -7.63
C GLU A 95 -17.08 -0.66 -7.02
N GLU A 96 -16.32 -0.37 -5.96
CA GLU A 96 -16.39 0.88 -5.19
C GLU A 96 -15.17 1.76 -5.52
N TRP A 97 -15.37 2.78 -6.38
CA TRP A 97 -14.32 3.74 -6.75
C TRP A 97 -14.17 4.86 -5.72
N VAL A 98 -12.91 5.21 -5.42
CA VAL A 98 -12.55 6.36 -4.57
C VAL A 98 -11.42 7.15 -5.22
N PHE A 99 -11.39 8.47 -5.01
CA PHE A 99 -10.21 9.26 -5.39
C PHE A 99 -9.01 8.88 -4.53
N ASN A 100 -7.84 8.92 -5.13
CA ASN A 100 -6.55 8.68 -4.49
C ASN A 100 -5.60 9.83 -4.82
N ASN A 101 -5.08 10.50 -3.79
CA ASN A 101 -4.14 11.62 -3.90
C ASN A 101 -2.87 11.27 -3.13
N ALA A 102 -1.75 11.12 -3.84
CA ALA A 102 -0.47 10.81 -3.23
C ALA A 102 0.71 11.22 -4.13
N GLY A 103 1.75 11.79 -3.52
CA GLY A 103 2.98 12.18 -4.23
C GLY A 103 2.79 13.30 -5.26
N GLY A 104 1.77 14.13 -5.10
CA GLY A 104 1.36 15.16 -6.06
C GLY A 104 0.49 14.64 -7.21
N ALA A 105 0.33 13.32 -7.34
CA ALA A 105 -0.53 12.71 -8.33
C ALA A 105 -1.94 12.51 -7.78
N MET A 106 -2.93 12.68 -8.65
CA MET A 106 -4.34 12.37 -8.39
C MET A 106 -4.84 11.32 -9.39
N GLY A 107 -5.56 10.33 -8.89
CA GLY A 107 -6.27 9.34 -9.69
C GLY A 107 -7.50 8.83 -8.95
N ALA A 108 -8.09 7.76 -9.47
CA ALA A 108 -9.11 7.00 -8.78
C ALA A 108 -8.66 5.54 -8.67
N MET A 109 -9.12 4.87 -7.63
CA MET A 109 -8.85 3.46 -7.42
C MET A 109 -10.09 2.65 -7.06
N TYR A 110 -10.08 1.39 -7.47
CA TYR A 110 -11.01 0.34 -7.05
C TYR A 110 -10.22 -0.80 -6.41
N ILE A 111 -10.52 -1.10 -5.14
CA ILE A 111 -9.83 -2.14 -4.37
C ILE A 111 -10.43 -3.52 -4.67
N ILE A 112 -9.65 -4.38 -5.34
CA ILE A 112 -9.98 -5.78 -5.62
C ILE A 112 -9.53 -6.68 -4.46
N HIS A 113 -8.39 -6.39 -3.85
CA HIS A 113 -7.86 -7.10 -2.68
C HIS A 113 -7.00 -6.17 -1.82
N ALA A 114 -7.03 -6.35 -0.51
CA ALA A 114 -6.03 -5.75 0.40
C ALA A 114 -5.78 -6.65 1.62
N SER A 115 -4.51 -6.87 1.96
CA SER A 115 -4.01 -7.55 3.16
C SER A 115 -2.81 -6.81 3.73
N ILE A 116 -2.18 -7.33 4.78
CA ILE A 116 -0.95 -6.77 5.36
C ILE A 116 0.24 -6.94 4.40
N THR A 117 0.21 -7.96 3.54
CA THR A 117 1.33 -8.31 2.65
C THR A 117 1.07 -8.07 1.15
N GLU A 118 -0.18 -7.85 0.74
CA GLU A 118 -0.53 -7.61 -0.67
C GLU A 118 -1.69 -6.63 -0.82
N TYR A 119 -1.74 -5.89 -1.93
CA TYR A 119 -2.99 -5.37 -2.45
C TYR A 119 -3.07 -5.57 -3.96
N LEU A 120 -4.29 -5.60 -4.46
CA LEU A 120 -4.60 -5.58 -5.88
C LEU A 120 -5.69 -4.54 -6.09
N ILE A 121 -5.41 -3.54 -6.91
CA ILE A 121 -6.35 -2.47 -7.23
C ILE A 121 -6.37 -2.20 -8.73
N ILE A 122 -7.46 -1.61 -9.21
CA ILE A 122 -7.38 -0.81 -10.43
C ILE A 122 -7.03 0.60 -10.00
N PHE A 123 -6.00 1.18 -10.60
CA PHE A 123 -5.66 2.59 -10.43
C PHE A 123 -5.60 3.27 -11.80
N GLY A 124 -6.05 4.51 -11.87
CA GLY A 124 -5.90 5.28 -13.09
C GLY A 124 -6.51 6.67 -13.01
N THR A 125 -6.53 7.32 -14.15
CA THR A 125 -7.09 8.66 -14.33
C THR A 125 -7.75 8.74 -15.70
N ALA A 126 -8.84 9.49 -15.78
CA ALA A 126 -9.50 9.80 -17.05
C ALA A 126 -8.93 11.09 -17.71
N VAL A 127 -8.18 11.90 -16.96
CA VAL A 127 -7.79 13.27 -17.36
C VAL A 127 -6.28 13.53 -17.27
N GLY A 128 -5.50 12.53 -16.90
CA GLY A 128 -4.05 12.63 -16.71
C GLY A 128 -3.64 12.86 -15.25
N THR A 129 -2.38 12.59 -14.96
CA THR A 129 -1.75 12.75 -13.63
C THR A 129 -0.24 12.70 -13.73
N GLU A 130 0.46 13.33 -12.78
CA GLU A 130 1.92 13.32 -12.69
C GLU A 130 2.35 13.45 -11.24
N GLY A 131 3.39 12.72 -10.83
CA GLY A 131 3.90 12.84 -9.47
C GLY A 131 5.06 11.92 -9.14
N HIS A 132 5.37 11.88 -7.85
CA HIS A 132 6.38 11.01 -7.26
C HIS A 132 5.77 9.63 -7.00
N THR A 133 6.48 8.55 -7.33
CA THR A 133 5.95 7.18 -7.15
C THR A 133 5.86 6.72 -5.70
N GLY A 134 6.55 7.41 -4.79
CA GLY A 134 6.70 6.99 -3.40
C GLY A 134 7.87 6.02 -3.20
N ARG A 135 8.38 5.94 -1.97
CA ARG A 135 9.43 4.99 -1.57
C ARG A 135 8.80 3.92 -0.70
N HIS A 136 8.42 2.82 -1.33
CA HIS A 136 7.59 1.80 -0.68
C HIS A 136 8.39 0.66 -0.07
N THR A 137 7.78 0.00 0.91
CA THR A 137 8.24 -1.23 1.59
C THR A 137 7.79 -2.51 0.88
N ALA A 138 7.28 -2.37 -0.35
CA ALA A 138 6.81 -3.44 -1.21
C ALA A 138 7.30 -3.20 -2.64
N ASP A 139 7.35 -4.27 -3.43
CA ASP A 139 7.39 -4.17 -4.89
C ASP A 139 5.99 -3.84 -5.40
N ASP A 140 5.92 -3.04 -6.46
CA ASP A 140 4.66 -2.60 -7.07
C ASP A 140 4.71 -2.76 -8.59
N TYR A 141 3.64 -3.31 -9.16
CA TYR A 141 3.54 -3.74 -10.55
C TYR A 141 2.32 -3.12 -11.19
N PHE A 142 2.54 -2.14 -12.08
CA PHE A 142 1.49 -1.51 -12.86
C PHE A 142 1.35 -2.23 -14.20
N ASN A 143 0.36 -3.11 -14.32
CA ASN A 143 -0.01 -3.71 -15.60
C ASN A 143 -0.88 -2.73 -16.37
N ILE A 144 -0.34 -2.09 -17.40
CA ILE A 144 -1.06 -1.04 -18.14
C ILE A 144 -2.18 -1.69 -18.95
N LEU A 145 -3.43 -1.32 -18.64
CA LEU A 145 -4.62 -1.83 -19.30
C LEU A 145 -4.99 -0.95 -20.49
N THR A 146 -5.03 0.36 -20.28
CA THR A 146 -5.34 1.36 -21.31
C THR A 146 -4.50 2.61 -21.12
N GLY A 147 -4.31 3.39 -22.19
CA GLY A 147 -3.49 4.60 -22.17
C GLY A 147 -1.98 4.30 -22.16
N THR A 148 -1.17 5.24 -21.66
CA THR A 148 0.27 5.07 -21.57
C THR A 148 0.79 5.74 -20.31
N GLN A 149 1.57 4.98 -19.52
CA GLN A 149 2.33 5.51 -18.41
C GLN A 149 3.75 5.80 -18.88
N THR A 150 4.32 6.91 -18.41
CA THR A 150 5.74 7.20 -18.55
C THR A 150 6.37 7.31 -17.18
N ALA A 151 7.65 6.95 -17.10
CA ALA A 151 8.42 7.06 -15.87
C ALA A 151 9.83 7.55 -16.14
N TYR A 152 10.43 8.14 -15.11
CA TYR A 152 11.72 8.77 -15.22
C TYR A 152 12.48 8.71 -13.89
N VAL A 153 13.81 8.55 -13.98
CA VAL A 153 14.73 8.64 -12.85
C VAL A 153 15.74 9.76 -13.09
N PRO A 154 16.06 10.59 -12.08
CA PRO A 154 17.04 11.66 -12.24
C PRO A 154 18.37 11.17 -12.85
N GLY A 155 18.81 11.84 -13.90
CA GLY A 155 20.09 11.57 -14.57
C GLY A 155 19.97 10.78 -15.88
N THR A 156 18.79 10.29 -16.25
CA THR A 156 18.52 9.89 -17.63
C THR A 156 18.02 11.09 -18.44
N TYR A 157 17.98 10.98 -19.77
CA TYR A 157 17.46 12.04 -20.64
C TYR A 157 16.26 11.59 -21.48
N ALA A 158 15.95 10.30 -21.47
CA ALA A 158 14.79 9.71 -22.13
C ALA A 158 13.88 9.08 -21.07
N PRO A 159 12.54 9.19 -21.22
CA PRO A 159 11.60 8.52 -20.34
C PRO A 159 11.52 7.03 -20.68
N GLU A 160 11.18 6.24 -19.67
CA GLU A 160 10.61 4.91 -19.86
C GLU A 160 9.16 5.06 -20.29
N VAL A 161 8.71 4.24 -21.25
CA VAL A 161 7.35 4.31 -21.82
C VAL A 161 6.68 2.95 -21.70
N TYR A 162 5.51 2.93 -21.09
CA TYR A 162 4.72 1.75 -20.78
C TYR A 162 3.34 1.84 -21.45
N PRO A 163 3.19 1.33 -22.69
CA PRO A 163 1.91 1.21 -23.39
C PRO A 163 1.06 0.04 -22.85
N PRO A 164 -0.19 -0.14 -23.31
CA PRO A 164 -1.04 -1.24 -22.89
C PRO A 164 -0.39 -2.61 -23.11
N GLY A 165 -0.60 -3.52 -22.16
CA GLY A 165 0.00 -4.86 -22.18
C GLY A 165 1.45 -4.91 -21.71
N THR A 166 2.00 -3.81 -21.18
CA THR A 166 3.32 -3.78 -20.53
C THR A 166 3.21 -3.64 -19.02
N VAL A 167 4.33 -3.84 -18.30
CA VAL A 167 4.40 -3.72 -16.84
C VAL A 167 5.45 -2.70 -16.44
N HIS A 168 5.02 -1.68 -15.70
CA HIS A 168 5.95 -0.82 -14.97
C HIS A 168 6.18 -1.41 -13.58
N HIS A 169 7.34 -2.04 -13.40
CA HIS A 169 7.76 -2.62 -12.12
C HIS A 169 8.57 -1.61 -11.30
N LEU A 170 7.97 -1.13 -10.21
CA LEU A 170 8.62 -0.34 -9.19
C LEU A 170 9.16 -1.27 -8.10
N ARG A 171 10.49 -1.42 -8.09
CA ARG A 171 11.16 -2.22 -7.09
C ARG A 171 11.05 -1.59 -5.71
N ARG A 172 10.93 -2.43 -4.68
CA ARG A 172 10.93 -1.97 -3.29
C ARG A 172 12.06 -0.98 -3.01
N GLY A 173 11.70 0.13 -2.38
CA GLY A 173 12.64 1.18 -2.00
C GLY A 173 13.17 2.02 -3.16
N VAL A 174 12.79 1.78 -4.42
CA VAL A 174 13.12 2.64 -5.56
C VAL A 174 12.07 3.74 -5.70
N VAL A 175 12.47 4.88 -6.25
CA VAL A 175 11.59 6.02 -6.54
C VAL A 175 11.75 6.44 -7.98
N LYS A 176 10.67 6.89 -8.60
CA LYS A 176 10.64 7.52 -9.91
C LYS A 176 9.69 8.72 -9.89
N GLN A 177 9.81 9.58 -10.90
CA GLN A 177 8.68 10.38 -11.37
C GLN A 177 7.87 9.50 -12.31
N TYR A 178 6.55 9.61 -12.25
CA TYR A 178 5.68 8.99 -13.25
C TYR A 178 4.63 9.98 -13.73
N LYS A 179 4.13 9.72 -14.94
CA LYS A 179 3.08 10.51 -15.56
C LYS A 179 2.17 9.62 -16.40
N MET A 180 0.87 9.89 -16.33
CA MET A 180 -0.14 9.45 -17.29
C MET A 180 -0.65 10.71 -17.97
N ASP A 181 -0.36 10.93 -19.26
CA ASP A 181 -0.61 12.23 -19.90
C ASP A 181 -2.10 12.53 -20.09
N GLY A 182 -2.92 11.50 -20.27
CA GLY A 182 -4.38 11.60 -20.40
C GLY A 182 -5.06 10.41 -19.72
N SER A 183 -6.08 9.85 -20.37
CA SER A 183 -6.74 8.65 -19.83
C SER A 183 -5.78 7.46 -19.83
N CYS A 184 -5.57 6.86 -18.65
CA CYS A 184 -4.72 5.70 -18.44
C CYS A 184 -5.18 4.93 -17.21
N PHE A 185 -5.29 3.60 -17.32
CA PHE A 185 -5.66 2.72 -16.21
C PHE A 185 -4.75 1.50 -16.18
N ALA A 186 -4.43 1.05 -14.97
CA ALA A 186 -3.58 -0.09 -14.71
C ALA A 186 -4.19 -1.01 -13.65
N LEU A 187 -3.93 -2.31 -13.79
CA LEU A 187 -4.04 -3.26 -12.69
C LEU A 187 -2.75 -3.17 -11.88
N GLU A 188 -2.87 -2.55 -10.71
CA GLU A 188 -1.76 -2.29 -9.79
C GLU A 188 -1.73 -3.37 -8.71
N TYR A 189 -0.59 -4.06 -8.63
CA TYR A 189 -0.34 -5.12 -7.67
C TYR A 189 0.89 -4.80 -6.84
N ALA A 190 0.71 -4.68 -5.52
CA ALA A 190 1.84 -4.56 -4.60
C ALA A 190 2.00 -5.82 -3.74
N ARG A 191 3.26 -6.20 -3.51
CA ARG A 191 3.65 -7.32 -2.64
C ARG A 191 4.83 -6.96 -1.74
N GLY A 192 4.64 -7.11 -0.44
CA GLY A 192 5.55 -6.65 0.62
C GLY A 192 4.75 -6.06 1.77
N TRP A 193 5.38 -5.30 2.67
CA TRP A 193 4.63 -4.73 3.80
C TRP A 193 3.78 -3.55 3.32
N ILE A 194 2.44 -3.73 3.29
CA ILE A 194 1.50 -2.72 2.80
C ILE A 194 1.22 -1.60 3.81
N PRO A 195 1.01 -1.84 5.12
CA PRO A 195 0.63 -0.78 6.05
C PRO A 195 1.57 0.44 6.07
N PRO A 196 2.91 0.31 5.97
CA PRO A 196 3.79 1.46 5.86
C PRO A 196 3.60 2.30 4.58
N MET A 197 3.06 1.72 3.50
CA MET A 197 2.76 2.46 2.26
C MET A 197 1.60 3.44 2.45
N LEU A 198 0.67 3.15 3.37
CA LEU A 198 -0.51 3.99 3.61
C LEU A 198 -0.15 5.40 4.09
N PHE A 199 1.00 5.58 4.75
CA PHE A 199 1.46 6.92 5.14
C PHE A 199 1.69 7.81 3.91
N PHE A 200 2.25 7.25 2.84
CA PHE A 200 2.40 7.96 1.57
C PHE A 200 1.04 8.14 0.89
N GLY A 201 0.23 7.08 0.83
CA GLY A 201 -1.11 7.11 0.21
C GLY A 201 -2.08 8.12 0.85
N PHE A 202 -1.88 8.48 2.12
CA PHE A 202 -2.72 9.46 2.84
C PHE A 202 -2.07 10.84 2.99
N ALA A 203 -0.81 11.02 2.61
CA ALA A 203 -0.06 12.25 2.86
C ALA A 203 -0.76 13.47 2.25
N ASP A 204 -1.10 13.42 0.96
CA ASP A 204 -1.74 14.55 0.28
C ASP A 204 -3.20 14.72 0.71
N GLY A 205 -3.89 13.63 1.05
CA GLY A 205 -5.22 13.70 1.67
C GLY A 205 -5.22 14.47 3.00
N LEU A 206 -4.18 14.28 3.82
CA LEU A 206 -4.03 14.90 5.14
C LEU A 206 -3.40 16.29 5.13
N SER A 207 -2.66 16.64 4.07
CA SER A 207 -1.84 17.86 4.04
C SER A 207 -2.07 18.78 2.84
N SER A 208 -2.76 18.31 1.80
CA SER A 208 -3.01 19.07 0.57
C SER A 208 -4.51 19.22 0.29
N THR A 209 -5.21 18.14 -0.05
CA THR A 209 -6.62 18.22 -0.46
C THR A 209 -7.56 18.44 0.72
N LEU A 210 -7.22 17.90 1.90
CA LEU A 210 -8.04 17.93 3.11
C LEU A 210 -9.46 17.36 2.87
N ASP A 211 -9.60 16.47 1.88
CA ASP A 211 -10.85 15.77 1.59
C ASP A 211 -11.06 14.62 2.58
N PHE A 212 -11.44 14.99 3.81
CA PHE A 212 -11.70 14.04 4.89
C PHE A 212 -12.79 13.01 4.56
N PRO A 213 -13.89 13.34 3.84
CA PRO A 213 -14.83 12.33 3.35
C PRO A 213 -14.17 11.23 2.52
N THR A 214 -13.35 11.59 1.52
CA THR A 214 -12.63 10.61 0.70
C THR A 214 -11.61 9.83 1.53
N LEU A 215 -10.88 10.50 2.42
CA LEU A 215 -9.91 9.85 3.31
C LEU A 215 -10.57 8.82 4.23
N TRP A 216 -11.71 9.18 4.83
CA TRP A 216 -12.50 8.26 5.65
C TRP A 216 -12.97 7.06 4.84
N ARG A 217 -13.56 7.30 3.66
CA ARG A 217 -14.05 6.24 2.79
C ARG A 217 -12.94 5.27 2.40
N THR A 218 -11.78 5.80 2.02
CA THR A 218 -10.60 5.01 1.68
C THR A 218 -10.09 4.20 2.86
N THR A 219 -10.00 4.82 4.04
CA THR A 219 -9.58 4.14 5.28
C THR A 219 -10.53 3.01 5.65
N TRP A 220 -11.84 3.26 5.55
CA TRP A 220 -12.87 2.26 5.83
C TRP A 220 -12.78 1.07 4.88
N LEU A 221 -12.70 1.31 3.57
CA LEU A 221 -12.60 0.24 2.56
C LEU A 221 -11.31 -0.58 2.75
N THR A 222 -10.17 0.10 2.89
CA THR A 222 -8.87 -0.56 3.11
C THR A 222 -8.89 -1.38 4.39
N GLY A 223 -9.43 -0.83 5.48
CA GLY A 223 -9.54 -1.53 6.76
C GLY A 223 -10.51 -2.73 6.70
N LYS A 224 -11.66 -2.58 6.05
CA LYS A 224 -12.66 -3.65 5.81
C LYS A 224 -11.99 -4.83 5.11
N GLU A 225 -11.27 -4.57 4.02
CA GLU A 225 -10.60 -5.61 3.23
C GLU A 225 -9.42 -6.23 4.00
N MET A 226 -8.52 -5.41 4.56
CA MET A 226 -7.35 -5.91 5.30
C MET A 226 -7.75 -6.76 6.51
N LEU A 227 -8.68 -6.29 7.34
CA LEU A 227 -9.15 -7.04 8.51
C LEU A 227 -9.98 -8.26 8.11
N GLY A 228 -10.79 -8.15 7.06
CA GLY A 228 -11.56 -9.26 6.52
C GLY A 228 -10.68 -10.38 5.98
N ASN A 229 -9.60 -10.04 5.26
CA ASN A 229 -8.63 -11.01 4.77
C ASN A 229 -7.83 -11.62 5.92
N LEU A 230 -7.44 -10.82 6.92
CA LEU A 230 -6.79 -11.32 8.13
C LEU A 230 -7.65 -12.33 8.90
N ALA A 231 -8.95 -12.06 9.04
CA ALA A 231 -9.89 -12.98 9.69
C ALA A 231 -10.06 -14.32 8.94
N ARG A 232 -9.77 -14.35 7.63
CA ARG A 232 -9.74 -15.55 6.79
C ARG A 232 -8.38 -16.25 6.77
N GLY A 233 -7.41 -15.77 7.55
CA GLY A 233 -6.06 -16.31 7.61
C GLY A 233 -5.12 -15.80 6.51
N LYS A 234 -5.53 -14.80 5.75
CA LYS A 234 -4.66 -14.11 4.79
C LYS A 234 -3.97 -12.93 5.47
N PHE A 235 -2.66 -13.10 5.70
CA PHE A 235 -1.77 -12.06 6.21
C PHE A 235 -1.33 -11.18 5.04
#